data_AF-D2XP05-F1
#
_entry.id   AF-D2XP05-F1
#
_cell.length_a   1.000
_cell.length_b   1.000
_cell.length_c   1.000
_cell.angle_alpha   90.00
_cell.angle_beta   90.00
_cell.angle_gamma   90.00
#
_symmetry.space_group_name_H-M   'P 1'
#
loop_
_entity.id
_entity.type
_entity.pdbx_description
1 polymer ?
#
loop_
_entity_poly.entity_id
_entity_poly.type
_entity_poly.pdbx_seq_one_letter_code
_entity_poly.pdbx_strand_id
1 'polypeptide(L)' 'MRILFVGPPLYGLLYPVLSLAQAFRVNGHEVLIASGGKFAQKAAEAGLVVFDAAPGFDS' A
#
# COMPACT_ATOMS: atom_id res chain seq x y z
N MET A 1 10.35 -8.02 10.49
CA MET A 1 9.42 -9.09 10.04
C MET A 1 8.89 -8.75 8.65
N ARG A 2 8.25 -9.69 7.95
CA ARG A 2 7.60 -9.44 6.65
C ARG A 2 6.12 -9.12 6.88
N ILE A 3 5.66 -7.97 6.42
CA ILE A 3 4.30 -7.46 6.67
C ILE A 3 3.65 -7.06 5.34
N LEU A 4 2.46 -7.59 5.10
CA LEU A 4 1.61 -7.23 3.98
C LEU A 4 0.44 -6.39 4.48
N PHE A 5 0.34 -5.15 4.00
CA PHE A 5 -0.88 -4.35 4.13
C PHE A 5 -1.71 -4.51 2.88
N VAL A 6 -3.00 -4.83 3.03
CA VAL A 6 -3.94 -4.93 1.91
C VAL A 6 -4.98 -3.83 2.07
N GLY A 7 -5.15 -3.03 1.03
CA GLY A 7 -6.17 -1.98 0.99
C GLY A 7 -6.86 -1.97 -0.38
N PRO A 8 -8.21 -2.02 -0.45
CA PRO A 8 -8.90 -1.85 -1.72
C PRO A 8 -8.60 -0.46 -2.33
N PRO A 9 -8.80 -0.26 -3.64
CA PRO A 9 -8.53 1.00 -4.33
C PRO A 9 -9.57 2.06 -3.98
N LEU A 10 -9.63 2.44 -2.71
CA LEU A 10 -10.58 3.39 -2.13
C LEU A 10 -9.82 4.29 -1.16
N TYR A 11 -9.93 5.60 -1.32
CA TYR A 11 -9.21 6.58 -0.49
C TYR A 11 -9.39 6.31 1.01
N GLY A 12 -10.63 6.09 1.44
CA GLY A 12 -10.97 5.89 2.86
C GLY A 12 -10.44 4.59 3.47
N LEU A 13 -9.93 3.66 2.66
CA LEU A 13 -9.42 2.37 3.14
C LEU A 13 -7.91 2.22 2.93
N LEU A 14 -7.36 2.74 1.82
CA LEU A 14 -5.92 2.68 1.58
C LEU A 14 -5.13 3.76 2.33
N TYR A 15 -5.59 5.01 2.33
CA TYR A 15 -4.80 6.13 2.88
C TYR A 15 -4.53 6.02 4.38
N PRO A 16 -5.51 5.62 5.23
CA PRO A 16 -5.28 5.51 6.67
C PRO A 16 -4.17 4.53 7.05
N VAL A 17 -3.90 3.51 6.23
CA VAL A 17 -2.88 2.50 6.53
C VAL A 17 -1.47 2.90 6.08
N LEU A 18 -1.31 3.91 5.23
CA LEU A 18 0.01 4.29 4.68
C LEU A 18 0.99 4.76 5.76
N SER A 19 0.53 5.62 6.69
CA SER A 19 1.38 6.12 7.79
C SER A 19 1.80 4.98 8.73
N LEU A 20 0.91 4.03 8.99
CA LEU A 20 1.23 2.85 9.79
C LEU A 20 2.23 1.93 9.08
N ALA A 21 2.05 1.70 7.78
CA ALA A 21 3.00 0.95 6.96
C ALA A 21 4.40 1.59 6.96
N GLN A 22 4.47 2.92 6.87
CA GLN A 22 5.75 3.63 7.00
C GLN A 22 6.37 3.44 8.38
N ALA A 23 5.58 3.49 9.47
CA ALA A 23 6.07 3.26 10.82
C ALA A 23 6.73 1.86 10.96
N PHE A 24 6.10 0.82 10.44
CA PHE A 24 6.71 -0.51 10.40
C PHE A 24 7.99 -0.55 9.55
N ARG A 25 7.99 0.11 8.39
CA ARG A 25 9.16 0.17 7.51
C ARG A 25 10.36 0.83 8.20
N VAL A 26 10.16 1.99 8.84
CA VAL A 26 11.26 2.69 9.53
C VAL A 26 11.72 1.98 10.80
N ASN A 27 10.87 1.10 11.39
CA ASN A 27 11.24 0.24 12.50
C ASN A 27 12.02 -1.02 12.07
N GLY A 28 12.35 -1.15 10.77
CA GLY A 28 13.16 -2.25 10.24
C GLY A 28 12.36 -3.47 9.77
N HIS A 29 11.04 -3.33 9.58
CA HIS A 29 10.23 -4.38 8.96
C HIS A 29 10.27 -4.30 7.43
N GLU A 30 10.20 -5.44 6.77
CA GLU A 30 9.97 -5.54 5.34
C GLU A 30 8.47 -5.36 5.09
N VAL A 31 8.09 -4.29 4.41
CA VAL A 31 6.69 -3.88 4.23
C VAL A 31 6.35 -3.86 2.75
N LEU A 32 5.24 -4.51 2.39
CA LEU A 32 4.64 -4.48 1.07
C LEU A 32 3.19 -4.00 1.19
N ILE A 33 2.76 -3.12 0.28
CA ILE A 33 1.36 -2.74 0.10
C ILE A 33 0.78 -3.54 -1.07
N ALA A 34 -0.39 -4.13 -0.90
CA ALA A 34 -1.19 -4.63 -2.02
C ALA A 34 -2.47 -3.80 -2.18
N SER A 35 -2.70 -3.30 -3.40
CA SER A 35 -3.91 -2.58 -3.80
C SER A 35 -4.20 -2.85 -5.28
N GLY A 36 -5.09 -2.07 -5.90
CA GLY A 36 -5.44 -2.19 -7.31
C GLY A 36 -5.19 -0.92 -8.11
N GLY A 37 -4.75 -1.07 -9.37
CA GLY A 37 -4.72 0.01 -10.36
C GLY A 37 -4.01 1.28 -9.90
N LYS A 38 -4.61 2.44 -10.14
CA LYS A 38 -4.07 3.76 -9.78
C LYS A 38 -3.75 3.89 -8.29
N PHE A 39 -4.46 3.19 -7.42
CA PHE A 39 -4.20 3.26 -5.98
C PHE A 39 -2.92 2.51 -5.58
N ALA A 40 -2.56 1.44 -6.31
CA ALA A 40 -1.24 0.83 -6.17
C ALA A 40 -0.13 1.85 -6.54
N GLN A 41 -0.31 2.60 -7.62
CA GLN A 41 0.63 3.68 -7.99
C GLN A 41 0.69 4.79 -6.93
N LYS A 42 -0.44 5.19 -6.34
CA LYS A 42 -0.48 6.20 -5.26
C LYS A 42 0.29 5.75 -4.01
N ALA A 43 0.20 4.48 -3.63
CA ALA A 43 1.00 3.95 -2.54
C ALA A 43 2.51 3.94 -2.87
N ALA A 44 2.88 3.72 -4.14
CA ALA A 44 4.27 3.80 -4.58
C ALA A 44 4.80 5.24 -4.57
N GLU A 45 3.99 6.22 -5.00
CA GLU A 45 4.29 7.66 -4.88
C GLU A 45 4.49 8.10 -3.42
N ALA A 46 3.82 7.43 -2.48
CA ALA A 46 4.02 7.62 -1.03
C ALA A 46 5.30 6.96 -0.49
N GLY A 47 6.15 6.40 -1.36
CA GLY A 47 7.45 5.84 -1.00
C GLY A 47 7.41 4.45 -0.38
N LEU A 48 6.32 3.69 -0.60
CA LEU A 48 6.17 2.30 -0.17
C LEU A 48 6.42 1.34 -1.34
N VAL A 49 6.87 0.13 -1.05
CA VAL A 49 6.93 -0.95 -2.04
C VAL A 49 5.52 -1.48 -2.26
N VAL A 50 5.11 -1.68 -3.51
CA VAL A 50 3.73 -2.02 -3.85
C VAL A 50 3.65 -3.21 -4.80
N PHE A 51 2.60 -4.02 -4.61
CA PHE A 51 2.11 -5.02 -5.54
C PHE A 51 0.72 -4.61 -6.04
N ASP A 52 0.58 -4.45 -7.36
CA ASP A 52 -0.74 -4.26 -7.99
C ASP A 52 -1.44 -5.62 -8.10
N ALA A 53 -2.34 -5.88 -7.16
CA ALA A 53 -3.09 -7.13 -7.05
C ALA A 53 -4.30 -7.20 -7.99
N ALA A 54 -4.72 -6.07 -8.56
CA ALA A 54 -5.83 -6.00 -9.49
C ALA A 54 -5.57 -4.93 -10.58
N PRO A 55 -4.67 -5.21 -11.54
CA PRO A 55 -4.33 -4.25 -12.58
C PRO A 55 -5.55 -3.80 -13.39
N GLY A 56 -5.69 -2.48 -13.55
CA GLY A 56 -6.81 -1.87 -14.27
C GLY A 56 -8.12 -1.77 -13.48
N PHE A 57 -8.16 -2.24 -12.22
CA PHE A 57 -9.31 -2.06 -11.35
C PHE A 57 -9.22 -0.70 -10.62
N ASP A 58 -9.68 0.34 -11.31
CA ASP A 58 -9.77 1.71 -10.80
C ASP A 58 -11.22 1.99 -10.36
N SER A 59 -11.50 1.85 -9.06
CA SER A 59 -12.78 2.22 -8.44
C SER A 59 -12.88 3.72 -8.15
#